data_AF-A0A6V7WFP6-F1
#
_entry.id   AF-A0A6V7WFP6-F1
#
_cell.length_a   1.000
_cell.length_b   1.000
_cell.length_c   1.000
_cell.angle_alpha   90.00
_cell.angle_beta   90.00
_cell.angle_gamma   90.00
#
_symmetry.space_group_name_H-M   'P 1'
#
loop_
_entity.id
_entity.type
_entity.pdbx_description
1 polymer ?
#
loop_
_entity_poly.entity_id
_entity_poly.type
_entity_poly.pdbx_seq_one_letter_code
_entity_poly.pdbx_strand_id
1 'polypeptide(L)'
;MGNIYLFILFMSILSLSIFKNVKTSEGVYIWAPWYRISTFKCLKEKFSKEFVIVNANYYDSGNVDTSAEVNIINAKAAGIENVDIYITPCVKPSSEYKLCGNGSALINSVLDYLNNINVKFGRVWFRVDLSSDGCRNPSGWNIANKTSNIEFIEAN
;
A
#
# COMPACT_ATOMS: atom_id res chain seq x y z
N MET A 1 55.08 8.39 19.31
CA MET A 1 53.71 8.91 19.48
C MET A 1 52.98 9.20 18.16
N GLY A 2 53.65 9.58 17.07
CA GLY A 2 52.97 9.87 15.77
C GLY A 2 52.21 8.71 15.12
N ASN A 3 52.71 7.47 15.21
CA ASN A 3 52.06 6.31 14.57
C ASN A 3 50.72 5.92 15.19
N ILE A 4 50.50 6.21 16.48
CA ILE A 4 49.23 5.89 17.16
C ILE A 4 48.13 6.86 16.71
N TYR A 5 48.45 8.14 16.53
CA TYR A 5 47.50 9.13 16.00
C TYR A 5 47.07 8.81 14.57
N LEU A 6 48.00 8.39 13.72
CA LEU A 6 47.70 8.02 12.33
C LEU A 6 46.78 6.78 12.26
N PHE A 7 47.00 5.80 13.15
CA PHE A 7 46.19 4.59 13.22
C PHE A 7 44.77 4.86 13.73
N ILE A 8 44.63 5.72 14.75
CA ILE A 8 43.31 6.13 15.28
C ILE A 8 42.53 6.96 14.25
N LEU A 9 43.21 7.85 13.52
CA LEU A 9 42.58 8.63 12.45
C LEU A 9 42.09 7.73 11.31
N PHE A 10 42.91 6.75 10.91
CA PHE A 10 42.53 5.77 9.88
C PHE A 10 41.34 4.91 10.32
N MET A 11 41.33 4.42 11.56
CA MET A 11 40.20 3.65 12.10
C MET A 11 38.92 4.48 12.24
N SER A 12 39.04 5.79 12.53
CA SER A 12 37.90 6.72 12.58
C SER A 12 37.29 6.99 11.20
N ILE A 13 38.14 7.13 10.16
CA ILE A 13 37.67 7.30 8.78
C ILE A 13 37.03 6.00 8.26
N LEU A 14 37.62 4.85 8.63
CA LEU A 14 37.10 3.55 8.27
C LEU A 14 35.74 3.27 8.94
N SER A 15 35.56 3.67 10.20
CA SER A 15 34.27 3.51 10.91
C SER A 15 33.16 4.41 10.35
N LEU A 16 33.48 5.64 9.92
CA LEU A 16 32.53 6.53 9.23
C LEU A 16 32.08 5.97 7.87
N SER A 17 32.93 5.18 7.21
CA SER A 17 32.63 4.56 5.91
C SER A 17 31.74 3.31 6.01
N ILE A 18 31.57 2.74 7.21
CA ILE A 18 30.75 1.55 7.46
C ILE A 18 29.27 1.91 7.63
N PHE A 19 28.94 3.19 7.86
CA PHE A 19 27.58 3.70 7.70
C PHE A 19 27.27 3.86 6.21
N LYS A 20 27.15 2.73 5.50
CA LYS A 20 26.46 2.72 4.21
C LYS A 20 25.10 3.38 4.44
N ASN A 21 24.89 4.53 3.79
CA ASN A 21 23.59 5.17 3.72
C ASN A 21 22.57 4.11 3.30
N VAL A 22 21.72 3.67 4.24
CA VAL A 22 20.58 2.84 3.90
C VAL A 22 19.70 3.73 3.04
N LYS A 23 19.77 3.56 1.72
CA LYS A 23 18.91 4.29 0.81
C LYS A 23 17.51 3.76 1.04
N THR A 24 16.73 4.46 1.86
CA THR A 24 15.34 4.13 2.11
C THR A 24 14.53 4.65 0.93
N SER A 25 13.86 3.75 0.22
CA SER A 25 12.89 4.16 -0.79
C SER A 25 11.69 4.80 -0.13
N GLU A 26 11.36 6.01 -0.56
CA GLU A 26 10.15 6.70 -0.13
C GLU A 26 9.08 6.60 -1.20
N GLY A 27 7.84 6.37 -0.77
CA GLY A 27 6.70 6.33 -1.67
C GLY A 27 5.48 6.99 -1.04
N VAL A 28 4.38 6.96 -1.77
CA VAL A 28 3.09 7.49 -1.31
C VAL A 28 1.98 6.51 -1.66
N TYR A 29 1.02 6.34 -0.77
CA TYR A 29 -0.24 5.68 -1.12
C TYR A 29 -1.30 6.75 -1.39
N ILE A 30 -2.17 6.49 -2.35
CA ILE A 30 -3.20 7.43 -2.78
C ILE A 30 -4.57 6.77 -2.78
N TRP A 31 -5.58 7.50 -2.33
CA TRP A 31 -6.95 6.99 -2.18
C TRP A 31 -7.98 7.74 -3.01
N ALA A 32 -7.69 8.99 -3.39
CA ALA A 32 -8.63 9.81 -4.13
C ALA A 32 -8.65 9.44 -5.63
N PRO A 33 -9.78 9.67 -6.31
CA PRO A 33 -9.90 9.32 -7.70
C PRO A 33 -9.26 10.38 -8.62
N TRP A 34 -8.80 9.96 -9.80
CA TRP A 34 -8.40 10.81 -10.94
C TRP A 34 -7.24 11.80 -10.71
N TYR A 35 -6.11 11.35 -10.16
CA TYR A 35 -4.91 12.18 -10.12
C TYR A 35 -4.32 12.41 -11.52
N ARG A 36 -3.90 13.64 -11.80
CA ARG A 36 -3.29 14.03 -13.08
C ARG A 36 -1.82 13.61 -13.15
N ILE A 37 -1.29 13.43 -14.36
CA ILE A 37 0.15 13.21 -14.61
C ILE A 37 1.01 14.28 -13.91
N SER A 38 0.58 15.55 -13.91
CA SER A 38 1.31 16.64 -13.24
C SER A 38 1.44 16.45 -11.73
N THR A 39 0.47 15.81 -11.08
CA THR A 39 0.55 15.47 -9.66
C THR A 39 1.66 14.45 -9.41
N PHE A 40 1.72 13.40 -10.23
CA PHE A 40 2.76 12.38 -10.10
C PHE A 40 4.15 12.90 -10.46
N LYS A 41 4.27 13.79 -11.46
CA LYS A 41 5.52 14.49 -11.74
C LYS A 41 5.98 15.31 -10.55
N CYS A 42 5.06 16.04 -9.91
CA CYS A 42 5.36 16.80 -8.70
C CYS A 42 5.88 15.88 -7.57
N LEU A 43 5.23 14.75 -7.32
CA LEU A 43 5.67 13.77 -6.31
C LEU A 43 7.07 13.23 -6.60
N LYS A 44 7.35 12.87 -7.86
CA LYS A 44 8.65 12.35 -8.29
C LYS A 44 9.76 13.40 -8.22
N GLU A 45 9.53 14.56 -8.83
CA GLU A 45 10.58 15.57 -9.06
C GLU A 45 10.81 16.48 -7.85
N LYS A 46 9.75 16.83 -7.11
CA LYS A 46 9.86 17.75 -5.97
C LYS A 46 9.97 17.05 -4.62
N PHE A 47 9.41 15.85 -4.50
CA PHE A 47 9.36 15.10 -3.24
C PHE A 47 10.09 13.76 -3.31
N SER A 48 10.81 13.50 -4.40
CA SER A 48 11.66 12.33 -4.59
C SER A 48 10.95 10.99 -4.30
N LYS A 49 9.65 10.89 -4.61
CA LYS A 49 8.89 9.65 -4.40
C LYS A 49 9.25 8.62 -5.48
N GLU A 50 9.74 7.47 -5.03
CA GLU A 50 10.25 6.37 -5.87
C GLU A 50 9.18 5.33 -6.22
N PHE A 51 8.07 5.29 -5.46
CA PHE A 51 6.93 4.40 -5.73
C PHE A 51 5.58 5.00 -5.32
N VAL A 52 4.51 4.48 -5.90
CA VAL A 52 3.11 4.83 -5.56
C VAL A 52 2.31 3.55 -5.30
N ILE A 53 1.44 3.57 -4.30
CA ILE A 53 0.45 2.51 -4.06
C ILE A 53 -0.96 3.06 -4.29
N VAL A 54 -1.67 2.53 -5.27
CA VAL A 54 -2.97 3.04 -5.72
C VAL A 54 -4.13 2.25 -5.09
N ASN A 55 -5.14 2.95 -4.56
CA ASN A 55 -6.38 2.31 -4.12
C ASN A 55 -7.08 1.60 -5.29
N ALA A 56 -7.48 0.35 -5.11
CA ALA A 56 -8.14 -0.43 -6.15
C ALA A 56 -9.58 -0.84 -5.84
N ASN A 57 -10.10 -0.51 -4.64
CA ASN A 57 -11.50 -0.72 -4.30
C ASN A 57 -12.06 0.36 -3.38
N TYR A 58 -13.38 0.54 -3.44
CA TYR A 58 -14.12 1.31 -2.45
C TYR A 58 -14.29 0.46 -1.19
N TYR A 59 -13.87 1.00 -0.04
CA TYR A 59 -13.85 0.26 1.22
C TYR A 59 -15.25 -0.01 1.80
N ASP A 60 -16.20 0.89 1.51
CA ASP A 60 -17.57 0.92 2.03
C ASP A 60 -18.51 -0.03 1.27
N SER A 61 -18.33 -0.11 -0.05
CA SER A 61 -19.15 -0.91 -0.94
C SER A 61 -18.50 -2.22 -1.36
N GLY A 62 -17.18 -2.37 -1.19
CA GLY A 62 -16.45 -3.52 -1.70
C GLY A 62 -16.49 -3.61 -3.23
N ASN A 63 -16.70 -2.49 -3.92
CA ASN A 63 -16.68 -2.43 -5.38
C ASN A 63 -15.28 -2.06 -5.90
N VAL A 64 -14.98 -2.49 -7.12
CA VAL A 64 -13.74 -2.09 -7.83
C VAL A 64 -13.72 -0.57 -8.02
N ASP A 65 -12.59 0.05 -7.69
CA ASP A 65 -12.34 1.47 -7.96
C ASP A 65 -11.77 1.61 -9.37
N THR A 66 -12.63 1.94 -10.34
CA THR A 66 -12.23 2.10 -11.74
C THR A 66 -11.22 3.24 -11.95
N SER A 67 -11.10 4.18 -11.01
CA SER A 67 -10.08 5.23 -11.09
C SER A 67 -8.65 4.71 -10.87
N ALA A 68 -8.50 3.50 -10.34
CA ALA A 68 -7.21 2.84 -10.16
C ALA A 68 -6.44 2.71 -11.48
N GLU A 69 -7.14 2.34 -12.57
CA GLU A 69 -6.58 2.28 -13.92
C GLU A 69 -5.89 3.59 -14.30
N VAL A 70 -6.62 4.70 -14.23
CA VAL A 70 -6.11 6.00 -14.66
C VAL A 70 -4.99 6.48 -13.75
N ASN A 71 -5.09 6.24 -12.46
CA ASN A 71 -4.03 6.56 -11.51
C ASN A 71 -2.74 5.78 -11.81
N ILE A 72 -2.83 4.48 -12.13
CA ILE A 72 -1.68 3.65 -12.49
C ILE A 72 -1.04 4.14 -13.79
N ILE A 73 -1.85 4.37 -14.82
CA ILE A 73 -1.38 4.86 -16.13
C ILE A 73 -0.70 6.23 -15.97
N ASN A 74 -1.32 7.15 -15.24
CA ASN A 74 -0.78 8.49 -15.05
C ASN A 74 0.50 8.51 -14.21
N ALA A 75 0.62 7.66 -13.19
CA ALA A 75 1.85 7.53 -12.40
C ALA A 75 3.01 7.02 -13.26
N LYS A 76 2.76 5.99 -14.09
CA LYS A 76 3.75 5.48 -15.04
C LYS A 76 4.13 6.50 -16.11
N ALA A 77 3.16 7.22 -16.66
CA ALA A 77 3.41 8.29 -17.63
C ALA A 77 4.20 9.48 -17.04
N ALA A 78 4.12 9.69 -15.73
CA ALA A 78 4.97 10.65 -15.00
C ALA A 78 6.37 10.09 -14.68
N GLY A 79 6.65 8.84 -15.03
CA GLY A 79 7.93 8.18 -14.83
C GLY A 79 8.12 7.54 -13.45
N ILE A 80 7.05 7.32 -12.68
CA ILE A 80 7.13 6.45 -11.49
C ILE A 80 7.00 5.01 -11.97
N GLU A 81 8.09 4.24 -11.92
CA GLU A 81 8.11 2.87 -12.46
C GLU A 81 7.46 1.87 -11.49
N ASN A 82 7.69 2.06 -10.19
CA ASN A 82 7.15 1.21 -9.13
C ASN A 82 5.74 1.69 -8.76
N VAL A 83 4.73 1.15 -9.45
CA VAL A 83 3.32 1.43 -9.17
C VAL A 83 2.64 0.16 -8.72
N ASP A 84 2.32 0.12 -7.43
CA ASP A 84 1.63 -0.96 -6.75
C ASP A 84 0.15 -0.60 -6.57
N ILE A 85 -0.65 -1.58 -6.15
CA ILE A 85 -2.04 -1.34 -5.74
C ILE A 85 -2.24 -1.75 -4.29
N TYR A 86 -3.21 -1.16 -3.61
CA TYR A 86 -3.74 -1.70 -2.36
C TYR A 86 -5.24 -2.00 -2.47
N ILE A 87 -5.63 -3.07 -1.81
CA ILE A 87 -7.01 -3.52 -1.69
C ILE A 87 -7.34 -3.53 -0.20
N THR A 88 -8.51 -3.01 0.16
CA THR A 88 -9.09 -3.10 1.49
C THR A 88 -10.13 -4.23 1.45
N PRO A 89 -9.82 -5.45 1.93
CA PRO A 89 -10.75 -6.58 1.82
C PRO A 89 -12.05 -6.28 2.57
N CYS A 90 -13.19 -6.37 1.89
CA CYS A 90 -14.49 -6.12 2.51
C CYS A 90 -15.04 -7.38 3.17
N VAL A 91 -14.58 -7.63 4.40
CA VAL A 91 -14.83 -8.87 5.15
C VAL A 91 -16.13 -8.89 5.95
N LYS A 92 -16.76 -7.73 6.19
CA LYS A 92 -17.99 -7.64 6.99
C LYS A 92 -19.11 -6.97 6.20
N PRO A 93 -20.32 -7.54 6.17
CA PRO A 93 -21.50 -6.83 5.69
C PRO A 93 -21.72 -5.60 6.58
N SER A 94 -21.72 -4.42 5.98
CA SER A 94 -22.22 -3.24 6.68
C SER A 94 -23.75 -3.37 6.78
N SER A 95 -24.32 -3.00 7.94
CA SER A 95 -25.78 -2.89 8.09
C SER A 95 -26.38 -1.80 7.20
N GLU A 96 -25.57 -0.84 6.78
CA GLU A 96 -25.92 0.26 5.87
C GLU A 96 -25.62 -0.10 4.40
N TYR A 97 -24.54 -0.84 4.15
CA TYR A 97 -24.10 -1.30 2.83
C TYR A 97 -24.08 -2.84 2.82
N LYS A 98 -25.21 -3.45 2.41
CA LYS A 98 -25.40 -4.92 2.25
C LYS A 98 -24.48 -5.57 1.19
N LEU A 99 -23.43 -4.88 0.75
CA LEU A 99 -22.59 -5.23 -0.41
C LEU A 99 -21.25 -5.86 -0.01
N CYS A 100 -20.93 -5.92 1.29
CA CYS A 100 -19.67 -6.45 1.80
C CYS A 100 -19.85 -7.78 2.55
N GLY A 101 -18.75 -8.56 2.69
CA GLY A 101 -18.78 -9.85 3.38
C GLY A 101 -18.00 -10.98 2.68
N ASN A 102 -17.54 -10.77 1.43
CA ASN A 102 -16.71 -11.74 0.72
C ASN A 102 -15.43 -11.06 0.20
N GLY A 103 -14.40 -11.03 1.06
CA GLY A 103 -13.13 -10.40 0.76
C GLY A 103 -12.38 -11.04 -0.41
N SER A 104 -12.46 -12.37 -0.57
CA SER A 104 -11.77 -13.08 -1.66
C SER A 104 -12.41 -12.78 -3.01
N ALA A 105 -13.74 -12.78 -3.11
CA ALA A 105 -14.46 -12.40 -4.33
C ALA A 105 -14.14 -10.96 -4.76
N LEU A 106 -14.01 -10.04 -3.79
CA LEU A 106 -13.60 -8.67 -4.06
C LEU A 106 -12.16 -8.60 -4.62
N ILE A 107 -11.22 -9.28 -3.96
CA ILE A 107 -9.82 -9.32 -4.42
C ILE A 107 -9.77 -9.84 -5.87
N ASN A 108 -10.45 -10.95 -6.16
CA ASN A 108 -10.50 -11.51 -7.50
C ASN A 108 -11.12 -10.52 -8.50
N SER A 109 -12.22 -9.86 -8.14
CA SER A 109 -12.88 -8.87 -9.02
C SER A 109 -11.96 -7.70 -9.39
N VAL A 110 -11.15 -7.22 -8.44
CA VAL A 110 -10.16 -6.15 -8.70
C VAL A 110 -9.06 -6.63 -9.63
N LEU A 111 -8.50 -7.81 -9.36
CA LEU A 111 -7.41 -8.37 -10.14
C LEU A 111 -7.87 -8.72 -11.57
N ASP A 112 -9.05 -9.32 -11.70
CA ASP A 112 -9.68 -9.63 -12.98
C ASP A 112 -9.97 -8.37 -13.77
N TYR A 113 -10.53 -7.32 -13.14
CA TYR A 113 -10.77 -6.03 -13.79
C TYR A 113 -9.47 -5.49 -14.38
N LEU A 114 -8.43 -5.28 -13.56
CA LEU A 114 -7.16 -4.69 -14.00
C LEU A 114 -6.44 -5.56 -15.05
N ASN A 115 -6.54 -6.89 -14.94
CA ASN A 115 -5.98 -7.80 -15.92
C ASN A 115 -6.72 -7.74 -17.27
N ASN A 116 -8.06 -7.70 -17.26
CA ASN A 116 -8.88 -7.64 -18.47
C ASN A 116 -8.64 -6.36 -19.28
N ILE A 117 -8.33 -5.24 -18.61
CA ILE A 117 -7.96 -3.99 -19.27
C ILE A 117 -6.45 -3.84 -19.51
N ASN A 118 -5.66 -4.90 -19.27
CA ASN A 118 -4.22 -4.96 -19.47
C ASN A 118 -3.39 -3.91 -18.68
N VAL A 119 -3.91 -3.44 -17.54
CA VAL A 119 -3.17 -2.51 -16.67
C VAL A 119 -2.12 -3.28 -15.89
N LYS A 120 -0.85 -2.91 -16.07
CA LYS A 120 0.27 -3.50 -15.34
C LYS A 120 0.52 -2.72 -14.05
N PHE A 121 0.64 -3.41 -12.94
CA PHE A 121 1.07 -2.91 -11.64
C PHE A 121 2.09 -3.88 -11.03
N GLY A 122 2.77 -3.48 -9.95
CA GLY A 122 3.75 -4.27 -9.24
C GLY A 122 3.09 -5.19 -8.21
N ARG A 123 3.26 -4.84 -6.93
CA ARG A 123 2.75 -5.60 -5.79
C ARG A 123 1.30 -5.25 -5.48
N VAL A 124 0.57 -6.24 -4.98
CA VAL A 124 -0.72 -6.07 -4.31
C VAL A 124 -0.49 -5.97 -2.80
N TRP A 125 -0.99 -4.90 -2.20
CA TRP A 125 -0.98 -4.69 -0.75
C TRP A 125 -2.38 -4.86 -0.19
N PHE A 126 -2.49 -5.39 1.03
CA PHE A 126 -3.76 -5.42 1.75
C PHE A 126 -3.78 -4.36 2.85
N ARG A 127 -4.72 -3.42 2.75
CA ARG A 127 -5.04 -2.52 3.86
C ARG A 127 -6.07 -3.22 4.74
N VAL A 128 -5.59 -3.80 5.83
CA VAL A 128 -6.46 -4.35 6.87
C VAL A 128 -6.59 -3.28 7.94
N ASP A 129 -7.72 -2.57 7.92
CA ASP A 129 -8.05 -1.59 8.94
C ASP A 129 -9.09 -2.17 9.89
N LEU A 130 -8.84 -2.02 11.19
CA LEU A 130 -9.76 -2.42 12.24
C LEU A 130 -10.62 -1.24 12.70
N SER A 131 -10.70 -0.10 12.00
CA SER A 131 -11.63 1.00 12.33
C SER A 131 -11.82 1.99 11.17
N SER A 132 -13.05 2.46 10.91
CA SER A 132 -13.36 3.80 11.43
C SER A 132 -14.78 3.98 11.97
N ASP A 133 -15.74 3.12 11.63
CA ASP A 133 -17.10 3.19 12.22
C ASP A 133 -17.62 1.84 12.77
N GLY A 134 -16.92 0.73 12.50
CA GLY A 134 -17.30 -0.62 12.94
C GLY A 134 -16.65 -1.12 14.24
N CYS A 135 -15.72 -0.37 14.82
CA CYS A 135 -14.90 -0.81 15.96
C CYS A 135 -14.83 0.18 17.13
N ARG A 136 -15.70 1.20 17.16
CA ARG A 136 -15.88 2.00 18.39
C ARG A 136 -16.55 1.21 19.52
N ASN A 137 -17.23 0.11 19.18
CA ASN A 137 -17.62 -0.94 20.11
C ASN A 137 -18.07 -2.15 19.29
N PRO A 138 -17.18 -3.07 18.92
CA PRO A 138 -17.62 -4.30 18.29
C PRO A 138 -18.20 -5.17 19.41
N SER A 139 -19.52 -5.11 19.60
CA SER A 139 -20.25 -6.03 20.48
C SER A 139 -20.04 -7.51 20.14
N GLY A 140 -19.30 -7.83 19.06
CA GLY A 140 -18.87 -9.17 18.67
C GLY A 140 -17.35 -9.38 18.52
N TRP A 141 -16.46 -8.41 18.84
CA TRP A 141 -15.02 -8.69 18.87
C TRP A 141 -14.63 -9.25 20.23
N ASN A 142 -14.19 -10.49 20.26
CA ASN A 142 -13.75 -11.12 21.48
C ASN A 142 -12.35 -10.59 21.84
N ILE A 143 -12.29 -9.63 22.76
CA ILE A 143 -11.04 -9.02 23.23
C ILE A 143 -10.15 -10.07 23.93
N ALA A 144 -10.77 -11.04 24.61
CA ALA A 144 -10.06 -12.11 25.30
C ALA A 144 -9.53 -13.17 24.33
N ASN A 145 -10.17 -13.36 23.18
CA ASN A 145 -9.81 -14.37 22.19
C ASN A 145 -9.66 -13.77 20.78
N LYS A 146 -8.50 -13.19 20.51
CA LYS A 146 -8.21 -12.50 19.24
C LYS A 146 -8.30 -13.40 18.01
N THR A 147 -8.01 -14.70 18.15
CA THR A 147 -8.08 -15.65 17.03
C THR A 147 -9.51 -15.99 16.65
N SER A 148 -10.47 -15.87 17.57
CA SER A 148 -11.90 -16.03 17.23
C SER A 148 -12.46 -14.90 16.36
N ASN A 149 -11.73 -13.80 16.20
CA ASN A 149 -12.11 -12.68 15.34
C ASN A 149 -11.53 -12.78 13.92
N ILE A 150 -10.70 -13.81 13.67
CA ILE A 150 -10.00 -14.01 12.41
C ILE A 150 -10.34 -15.42 11.91
N GLU A 151 -11.18 -15.49 10.89
CA GLU A 151 -11.41 -16.74 10.17
C GLU A 151 -10.55 -16.74 8.90
N PHE A 152 -9.65 -17.71 8.80
CA PHE A 152 -8.97 -18.01 7.55
C PHE A 152 -9.86 -18.96 6.77
N ILE A 153 -10.54 -18.44 5.76
CA ILE A 153 -11.32 -19.27 4.83
C ILE A 153 -10.31 -19.85 3.83
N GLU A 154 -10.11 -21.17 3.88
CA GLU A 154 -9.34 -21.87 2.84
C GLU A 154 -10.11 -21.80 1.51
N ALA A 155 -9.41 -21.39 0.45
CA ALA A 155 -9.98 -21.38 -0.88
C ALA A 155 -9.96 -22.81 -1.43
N ASN A 156 -11.15 -23.35 -1.72
CA ASN A 156 -11.33 -24.61 -2.45
C ASN A 156 -10.82 -24.51 -3.89
#